data_AF-A0A6H9WU15-F1
#
_entry.id   AF-A0A6H9WU15-F1
#
_cell.length_a   1.000
_cell.length_b   1.000
_cell.length_c   1.000
_cell.angle_alpha   90.00
_cell.angle_beta   90.00
_cell.angle_gamma   90.00
#
_symmetry.space_group_name_H-M   'P 1'
#
loop_
_entity.id
_entity.type
_entity.pdbx_description
1 polymer ?
#
loop_
_entity_poly.entity_id
_entity_poly.type
_entity_poly.pdbx_seq_one_letter_code
_entity_poly.pdbx_strand_id
1 'polypeptide(L)'
;MILYDFRCANGHGFEAVVDEQTATDPLCPTCGAAGARLISTPTVGGSCSAGLGEGELPQTWTAADRGDRETVDRWRAQALRRERLTERFPEIAGDRRPVVAHEGVFEQRPLRAGEDVDHALREAKEISLDHADRQAFERRNG
;
A
#
# COMPACT_ATOMS: atom_id res chain seq x y z
N MET A 1 -32.54 -16.29 -8.10
CA MET A 1 -32.38 -16.38 -6.63
C MET A 1 -31.19 -15.52 -6.20
N ILE A 2 -31.48 -14.39 -5.55
CA ILE A 2 -30.51 -13.38 -5.16
C ILE A 2 -30.70 -13.12 -3.67
N LEU A 3 -29.62 -13.15 -2.89
CA LEU A 3 -29.64 -12.87 -1.46
C LEU A 3 -29.32 -11.40 -1.22
N TYR A 4 -30.14 -10.72 -0.42
CA TYR A 4 -29.90 -9.34 0.02
C TYR A 4 -30.04 -9.22 1.53
N ASP A 5 -29.31 -8.25 2.09
CA ASP A 5 -29.55 -7.73 3.42
C ASP A 5 -30.67 -6.67 3.38
N PHE A 6 -31.58 -6.73 4.34
CA PHE A 6 -32.68 -5.78 4.50
C PHE A 6 -32.66 -5.15 5.89
N ARG A 7 -33.20 -3.94 5.99
CA ARG A 7 -33.48 -3.28 7.26
C ARG A 7 -34.86 -2.65 7.25
N CYS A 8 -35.67 -2.94 8.27
CA CYS A 8 -36.98 -2.29 8.42
C CYS A 8 -36.88 -0.93 9.11
N ALA A 9 -37.94 -0.12 9.05
CA ALA A 9 -38.02 1.17 9.75
C ALA A 9 -37.81 1.07 11.28
N ASN A 10 -38.08 -0.08 11.89
CA ASN A 10 -37.86 -0.35 13.32
C ASN A 10 -36.40 -0.78 13.65
N GLY A 11 -35.50 -0.80 12.66
CA GLY A 11 -34.07 -1.06 12.85
C GLY A 11 -33.62 -2.53 12.79
N HIS A 12 -34.55 -3.50 12.74
CA HIS A 12 -34.21 -4.92 12.59
C HIS A 12 -33.56 -5.20 11.23
N GLY A 13 -32.39 -5.83 11.26
CA GLY A 13 -31.71 -6.36 10.07
C GLY A 13 -32.06 -7.82 9.84
N PHE A 14 -32.22 -8.23 8.58
CA PHE A 14 -32.47 -9.61 8.21
C PHE A 14 -32.03 -9.89 6.77
N GLU A 15 -31.66 -11.13 6.50
CA GLU A 15 -31.34 -11.62 5.16
C GLU A 15 -32.57 -12.23 4.52
N ALA A 16 -32.81 -11.92 3.24
CA ALA A 16 -33.88 -12.56 2.49
C ALA A 16 -33.50 -12.80 1.04
N VAL A 17 -34.05 -13.89 0.52
CA VAL A 17 -33.88 -14.32 -0.86
C VAL A 17 -35.01 -13.73 -1.70
N VAL A 18 -34.65 -13.10 -2.81
CA VAL A 18 -35.61 -12.62 -3.82
C VAL A 18 -35.35 -13.29 -5.16
N ASP A 19 -36.41 -13.52 -5.93
CA ASP A 19 -36.30 -14.20 -7.22
C ASP A 19 -35.66 -13.31 -8.28
N GLU A 20 -36.00 -12.02 -8.27
CA GLU A 20 -35.56 -11.00 -9.23
C GLU A 20 -35.13 -9.71 -8.52
N GLN A 21 -34.26 -8.93 -9.16
CA GLN A 21 -33.80 -7.65 -8.62
C GLN A 21 -34.92 -6.61 -8.50
N THR A 22 -36.01 -6.71 -9.26
CA THR A 22 -37.14 -5.78 -9.20
C THR A 22 -38.31 -6.30 -8.39
N ALA A 23 -38.17 -7.48 -7.76
CA ALA A 23 -39.20 -8.05 -6.90
C ALA A 23 -39.49 -7.15 -5.69
N THR A 24 -40.72 -7.18 -5.20
CA THR A 24 -41.14 -6.45 -4.00
C THR A 24 -40.32 -6.88 -2.79
N ASP A 25 -39.89 -5.91 -1.98
CA ASP A 25 -39.10 -6.17 -0.80
C ASP A 25 -39.91 -6.93 0.27
N PRO A 26 -39.34 -7.98 0.89
CA PRO A 26 -40.02 -8.78 1.89
C PRO A 26 -40.31 -7.98 3.17
N LEU A 27 -41.37 -8.37 3.86
CA LEU A 27 -41.69 -7.84 5.18
C LEU A 27 -40.70 -8.35 6.22
N CYS A 28 -40.45 -7.52 7.23
CA CYS A 28 -39.60 -7.88 8.35
C CYS A 28 -40.18 -9.08 9.11
N PRO A 29 -39.44 -10.19 9.28
CA PRO A 29 -39.92 -11.36 10.00
C PRO A 29 -40.18 -11.10 11.48
N THR A 30 -39.58 -10.05 12.06
CA THR A 30 -39.72 -9.71 13.48
C THR A 30 -40.93 -8.83 13.78
N CYS A 31 -41.25 -7.87 12.90
CA CYS A 31 -42.25 -6.84 13.20
C CYS A 31 -43.26 -6.56 12.08
N GLY A 32 -43.15 -7.24 10.94
CA GLY A 32 -44.06 -7.09 9.80
C GLY A 32 -43.95 -5.75 9.04
N ALA A 33 -43.08 -4.82 9.47
CA ALA A 33 -42.83 -3.59 8.75
C ALA A 33 -42.10 -3.85 7.42
N ALA A 34 -42.27 -2.97 6.43
CA ALA A 34 -41.58 -3.06 5.16
C ALA A 34 -40.05 -3.06 5.36
N GLY A 35 -39.36 -4.04 4.78
CA GLY A 35 -37.91 -4.06 4.66
C GLY A 35 -37.45 -3.15 3.54
N ALA A 36 -36.34 -2.44 3.74
CA ALA A 36 -35.62 -1.73 2.68
C ALA A 36 -34.29 -2.43 2.43
N ARG A 37 -33.92 -2.63 1.17
CA ARG A 37 -32.63 -3.21 0.80
C ARG A 37 -31.47 -2.39 1.30
N LEU A 38 -30.47 -3.06 1.88
CA LEU A 38 -29.17 -2.49 2.15
C LEU A 38 -28.28 -2.74 0.94
N ILE A 39 -27.80 -1.66 0.33
CA ILE A 39 -26.72 -1.77 -0.66
C ILE A 39 -25.45 -2.07 0.11
N SER A 40 -24.93 -3.28 -0.01
CA SER A 40 -23.61 -3.61 0.52
C SER A 40 -22.61 -2.65 -0.11
N THR A 41 -21.98 -1.80 0.70
CA THR A 41 -20.85 -1.01 0.23
C THR A 41 -19.74 -2.00 -0.11
N PRO A 42 -19.22 -2.04 -1.35
CA PRO A 42 -18.10 -2.91 -1.68
C PRO A 42 -16.90 -2.45 -0.85
N THR A 43 -16.65 -3.16 0.25
CA THR A 43 -15.45 -3.01 1.03
C THR A 43 -14.50 -4.08 0.52
N VAL A 44 -13.41 -3.68 -0.13
CA VAL A 44 -12.35 -4.62 -0.50
C VAL A 44 -11.70 -5.11 0.79
N GLY A 45 -12.21 -6.20 1.35
CA GLY A 45 -11.56 -6.96 2.40
C GLY A 45 -10.40 -7.75 1.83
N GLY A 46 -9.30 -7.85 2.58
CA GLY A 46 -8.11 -8.63 2.18
C GLY A 46 -6.97 -7.82 1.55
N SER A 47 -7.08 -6.50 1.42
CA SER A 47 -5.93 -5.66 1.10
C SER A 47 -5.13 -5.35 2.37
N CYS A 48 -4.11 -6.16 2.63
CA CYS A 48 -3.10 -5.85 3.64
C CYS A 48 -1.98 -5.05 2.98
N SER A 49 -1.96 -3.74 3.21
CA SER A 49 -0.79 -2.91 2.88
C SER A 49 0.09 -2.79 4.13
N ALA A 50 1.38 -3.07 4.00
CA ALA A 50 2.38 -2.76 5.02
C ALA A 50 2.65 -1.24 5.16
N GLY A 51 1.93 -0.40 4.39
CA GLY A 51 2.23 1.01 4.22
C GLY A 51 3.42 1.21 3.28
N LEU A 52 3.77 2.47 3.06
CA LEU A 52 4.98 2.86 2.33
C LEU A 52 6.23 2.54 3.15
N GLY A 53 7.31 2.16 2.49
CA GLY A 53 8.63 1.97 3.09
C GLY A 53 9.31 3.30 3.44
N GLU A 54 10.37 3.25 4.27
CA GLU A 54 11.12 4.45 4.66
C GLU A 54 11.69 5.22 3.45
N GLY A 55 12.13 4.51 2.42
CA GLY A 55 12.67 5.11 1.19
C GLY A 55 11.63 5.79 0.27
N GLU A 56 10.34 5.58 0.53
CA GLU A 56 9.24 6.18 -0.23
C GLU A 56 8.70 7.46 0.44
N LEU A 57 9.17 7.78 1.65
CA LEU A 57 8.88 9.06 2.30
C LEU A 57 9.50 10.21 1.49
N PRO A 58 8.85 11.38 1.43
CA PRO A 58 9.36 12.52 0.68
C PRO A 58 10.74 12.96 1.20
N GLN A 59 11.75 12.88 0.34
CA GLN A 59 13.13 13.29 0.65
C GLN A 59 13.44 14.74 0.22
N THR A 60 12.47 15.44 -0.39
CA THR A 60 12.67 16.80 -0.90
C THR A 60 11.55 17.74 -0.46
N TRP A 61 11.87 19.04 -0.40
CA TRP A 61 10.91 20.10 -0.03
C TRP A 61 9.67 20.11 -0.93
N THR A 62 9.87 19.94 -2.23
CA THR A 62 8.76 19.89 -3.20
C THR A 62 7.93 18.63 -3.03
N ALA A 63 8.55 17.48 -2.76
CA ALA A 63 7.82 16.23 -2.51
C ALA A 63 7.01 16.27 -1.20
N ALA A 64 7.44 17.06 -0.22
CA ALA A 64 6.70 17.34 1.01
C ALA A 64 5.65 18.46 0.84
N ASP A 65 5.21 18.73 -0.40
CA ASP A 65 4.26 19.80 -0.74
C ASP A 65 4.65 21.16 -0.15
N ARG A 66 5.93 21.51 -0.24
CA ARG A 66 6.49 22.76 0.31
C ARG A 66 6.17 22.95 1.78
N GLY A 67 6.13 21.86 2.54
CA GLY A 67 5.87 21.87 3.97
C GLY A 67 4.44 22.25 4.33
N ASP A 68 3.47 22.05 3.44
CA ASP A 68 2.06 22.12 3.80
C ASP A 68 1.80 21.25 5.03
N ARG A 69 1.14 21.84 6.04
CA ARG A 69 1.02 21.23 7.35
C ARG A 69 0.24 19.92 7.30
N GLU A 70 -0.86 19.89 6.54
CA GLU A 70 -1.69 18.69 6.43
C GLU A 70 -0.92 17.55 5.74
N THR A 71 -0.19 17.88 4.68
CA THR A 71 0.69 16.93 4.00
C THR A 71 1.79 16.40 4.93
N VAL A 72 2.47 17.27 5.68
CA VAL A 72 3.50 16.87 6.65
C VAL A 72 2.92 16.00 7.75
N ASP A 73 1.76 16.36 8.31
CA ASP A 73 1.10 15.58 9.36
C ASP A 73 0.70 14.18 8.86
N ARG A 74 0.21 14.08 7.61
CA ARG A 74 -0.08 12.79 6.97
C ARG A 74 1.17 11.93 6.84
N TRP A 75 2.27 12.50 6.35
CA TRP A 75 3.55 11.78 6.22
C TRP A 75 4.09 11.33 7.57
N ARG A 76 4.00 12.19 8.59
CA ARG A 76 4.37 11.85 9.97
C ARG A 76 3.55 10.70 10.52
N ALA A 77 2.22 10.73 10.33
CA ALA A 77 1.34 9.66 10.79
C ALA A 77 1.66 8.32 10.10
N GLN A 78 2.02 8.36 8.82
CA GLN A 78 2.41 7.16 8.07
C GLN A 78 3.75 6.60 8.55
N ALA A 79 4.76 7.45 8.77
CA ALA A 79 6.06 7.05 9.30
C ALA A 79 5.93 6.38 10.68
N LEU A 80 5.15 6.97 11.59
CA LEU A 80 4.88 6.39 12.92
C LEU A 80 4.15 5.05 12.85
N ARG A 81 3.23 4.89 11.90
CA ARG A 81 2.54 3.61 11.70
C ARG A 81 3.52 2.54 11.23
N ARG A 82 4.44 2.89 10.35
CA ARG A 82 5.46 1.96 9.83
C ARG A 82 6.46 1.57 10.90
N GLU A 83 6.92 2.53 11.71
CA GLU A 83 7.82 2.29 12.85
C GLU A 83 7.23 1.24 13.81
N ARG A 84 5.98 1.45 14.27
CA ARG A 84 5.27 0.49 15.13
C ARG A 84 5.12 -0.89 14.50
N LEU A 85 4.91 -0.94 13.18
CA LEU A 85 4.79 -2.20 12.45
C LEU A 85 6.14 -2.94 12.45
N THR A 86 7.23 -2.23 12.20
CA THR A 86 8.60 -2.77 12.19
C THR A 86 9.06 -3.19 13.59
N GLU A 87 8.72 -2.44 14.64
CA GLU A 87 9.00 -2.84 16.03
C GLU A 87 8.36 -4.18 16.37
N ARG A 88 7.14 -4.42 15.88
CA ARG A 88 6.41 -5.67 16.09
C ARG A 88 6.89 -6.80 15.18
N PHE A 89 7.28 -6.46 13.96
CA PHE A 89 7.70 -7.40 12.91
C PHE A 89 9.06 -6.97 12.36
N PRO A 90 10.18 -7.38 12.98
CA PRO A 90 11.51 -6.96 12.54
C PRO A 90 11.86 -7.46 11.13
N GLU A 91 11.24 -8.55 10.67
CA GLU A 91 11.45 -9.12 9.34
C GLU A 91 11.02 -8.19 8.19
N ILE A 92 10.12 -7.23 8.45
CA ILE A 92 9.68 -6.25 7.45
C ILE A 92 10.47 -4.94 7.53
N ALA A 93 11.46 -4.81 8.43
CA ALA A 93 12.19 -3.56 8.65
C ALA A 93 12.95 -3.04 7.42
N GLY A 94 13.23 -3.93 6.47
CA GLY A 94 14.20 -3.68 5.41
C GLY A 94 15.63 -3.59 5.98
N ASP A 95 16.59 -3.32 5.09
CA ASP A 95 17.99 -3.17 5.49
C ASP A 95 18.28 -1.74 5.99
N ARG A 96 18.51 -1.60 7.29
CA ARG A 96 18.81 -0.32 7.97
C ARG A 96 20.30 -0.10 8.23
N ARG A 97 21.18 -0.97 7.69
CA ARG A 97 22.63 -0.81 7.86
C ARG A 97 23.10 0.51 7.22
N PRO A 98 23.99 1.28 7.86
CA PRO A 98 24.49 2.53 7.32
C PRO A 98 25.09 2.36 5.93
N VAL A 99 24.84 3.33 5.05
CA VAL A 99 25.44 3.38 3.72
C VAL A 99 26.88 3.89 3.85
N VAL A 100 27.84 3.12 3.35
CA VAL A 100 29.27 3.43 3.37
C VAL A 100 29.71 4.08 2.06
N ALA A 101 29.16 3.64 0.92
CA ALA A 101 29.41 4.24 -0.39
C ALA A 101 28.14 4.16 -1.26
N HIS A 102 27.86 5.23 -2.01
CA HIS A 102 26.68 5.33 -2.87
C HIS A 102 26.96 6.06 -4.19
N GLU A 103 28.23 6.34 -4.48
CA GLU A 103 28.65 7.07 -5.68
C GLU A 103 29.41 6.15 -6.64
N GLY A 104 29.48 6.54 -7.91
CA GLY A 104 30.19 5.81 -8.95
C GLY A 104 29.57 4.43 -9.18
N VAL A 105 30.40 3.37 -9.07
CA VAL A 105 29.94 1.97 -9.27
C VAL A 105 28.80 1.59 -8.30
N PHE A 106 28.70 2.24 -7.15
CA PHE A 106 27.66 1.97 -6.14
C PHE A 106 26.42 2.86 -6.26
N GLU A 107 26.29 3.68 -7.32
CA GLU A 107 25.15 4.58 -7.52
C GLU A 107 23.81 3.82 -7.55
N GLN A 108 23.78 2.68 -8.26
CA GLN A 108 22.58 1.86 -8.40
C GLN A 108 22.39 0.86 -7.24
N ARG A 109 23.46 0.53 -6.51
CA ARG A 109 23.45 -0.40 -5.38
C ARG A 109 24.40 0.09 -4.30
N PRO A 110 23.92 0.90 -3.34
CA PRO A 110 24.76 1.45 -2.29
C PRO A 110 25.40 0.35 -1.44
N LEU A 111 26.70 0.47 -1.19
CA LEU A 111 27.44 -0.40 -0.27
C LEU A 111 27.03 -0.07 1.16
N ARG A 112 26.61 -1.09 1.91
CA ARG A 112 26.22 -0.94 3.32
C ARG A 112 27.23 -1.56 4.27
N ALA A 113 27.23 -1.07 5.50
CA ALA A 113 28.14 -1.54 6.54
C ALA A 113 27.97 -3.05 6.81
N GLY A 114 29.07 -3.78 6.90
CA GLY A 114 29.09 -5.22 7.16
C GLY A 114 28.86 -6.10 5.94
N GLU A 115 28.74 -5.53 4.73
CA GLU A 115 28.79 -6.32 3.49
C GLU A 115 30.24 -6.68 3.12
N ASP A 116 30.42 -7.83 2.48
CA ASP A 116 31.68 -8.18 1.84
C ASP A 116 31.91 -7.24 0.64
N VAL A 117 32.95 -6.42 0.74
CA VAL A 117 33.28 -5.38 -0.23
C VAL A 117 33.57 -5.97 -1.61
N ASP A 118 34.23 -7.12 -1.70
CA ASP A 118 34.62 -7.72 -2.98
C ASP A 118 33.41 -8.35 -3.69
N HIS A 119 32.50 -8.95 -2.93
CA HIS A 119 31.21 -9.39 -3.47
C HIS A 119 30.39 -8.18 -3.93
N ALA A 120 30.27 -7.18 -3.06
CA ALA A 120 29.47 -6.00 -3.29
C ALA A 120 29.92 -5.20 -4.51
N LEU A 121 31.23 -5.10 -4.73
CA LEU A 121 31.81 -4.41 -5.87
C LEU A 121 31.52 -5.13 -7.20
N ARG A 122 31.60 -6.47 -7.21
CA ARG A 122 31.30 -7.26 -8.42
C ARG A 122 29.84 -7.09 -8.85
N GLU A 123 28.93 -7.25 -7.90
CA GLU A 123 27.49 -7.08 -8.13
C GLU A 123 27.16 -5.66 -8.60
N ALA A 124 27.74 -4.63 -7.96
CA ALA A 124 27.52 -3.24 -8.34
C ALA A 124 28.07 -2.91 -9.74
N LYS A 125 29.18 -3.53 -10.17
CA LYS A 125 29.69 -3.40 -11.55
C LYS A 125 28.75 -4.02 -12.57
N GLU A 126 28.23 -5.20 -12.29
CA GLU A 126 27.28 -5.89 -13.19
C GLU A 126 26.02 -5.05 -13.41
N ILE A 127 25.45 -4.50 -12.33
CA ILE A 127 24.28 -3.61 -12.39
C ILE A 127 24.61 -2.31 -13.15
N SER A 128 25.78 -1.72 -12.88
CA SER A 128 26.19 -0.48 -13.56
C SER A 128 26.35 -0.68 -15.07
N LEU A 129 26.86 -1.84 -15.49
CA LEU A 129 27.00 -2.21 -16.90
C LEU A 129 25.62 -2.39 -17.56
N ASP A 130 24.72 -3.14 -16.92
CA ASP A 130 23.35 -3.32 -17.41
C ASP A 130 22.61 -1.98 -17.56
N HIS A 131 22.77 -1.08 -16.59
CA HIS A 131 22.21 0.26 -16.65
C HIS A 131 22.77 1.08 -17.82
N ALA A 132 24.09 1.00 -18.07
CA ALA A 132 24.72 1.69 -19.19
C ALA A 132 24.26 1.15 -20.56
N ASP A 133 24.12 -0.16 -20.68
CA ASP A 133 23.62 -0.83 -21.89
C ASP A 133 22.17 -0.44 -22.18
N ARG A 134 21.33 -0.40 -21.13
CA ARG A 134 19.95 0.05 -21.23
C ARG A 134 19.85 1.51 -21.68
N GLN A 135 20.63 2.43 -21.09
CA GLN A 135 20.68 3.82 -21.54
C GLN A 135 21.16 3.94 -23.00
N ALA A 136 22.12 3.12 -23.42
CA ALA A 136 22.61 3.11 -24.80
C ALA A 136 21.56 2.57 -25.79
N PHE A 137 20.72 1.62 -25.37
CA PHE A 137 19.58 1.15 -26.15
C PHE A 137 18.51 2.25 -26.30
N GLU A 138 18.13 2.91 -25.20
CA GLU A 138 17.13 3.98 -25.20
C GLU A 138 17.58 5.15 -26.09
N ARG A 139 18.85 5.57 -26.01
CA ARG A 139 19.41 6.61 -26.90
C ARG A 139 19.43 6.25 -28.39
N ARG A 140 19.42 4.96 -28.74
CA ARG A 140 19.41 4.50 -30.14
C ARG A 140 17.99 4.40 -30.73
N ASN A 141 16.96 4.32 -29.88
CA ASN A 141 15.59 4.03 -30.30
C ASN A 141 14.55 5.10 -29.89
N GLY A 142 14.97 6.14 -29.16
CA GLY A 142 14.17 7.33 -28.86
C GLY A 142 14.58 8.52 -29.71
#